data_AF-A0A972MUX0-F1
#
_entry.id   AF-A0A972MUX0-F1
#
_cell.length_a   1.000
_cell.length_b   1.000
_cell.length_c   1.000
_cell.angle_alpha   90.00
_cell.angle_beta   90.00
_cell.angle_gamma   90.00
#
_symmetry.space_group_name_H-M   'P 1'
#
loop_
_entity.id
_entity.type
_entity.pdbx_description
1 polymer ?
#
loop_
_entity_poly.entity_id
_entity_poly.type
_entity_poly.pdbx_seq_one_letter_code
_entity_poly.pdbx_strand_id
1 'polypeptide(L)'
;MDNKITVVMDFSYVGEEHHFEAEIKLPPHLGGLSEFAHSIPRVIGRQNKVDSYSYMYEVMDCTPVQVVAAEGYVAKFLEAGAMPLHDFLAACSEVTTERLMQHIAETYLAKGCDQDQVHQALMAAFQIGFSAGEES
;
A
#
# COMPACT_ATOMS: atom_id res chain seq x y z
N MET A 1 -4.41 11.94 -4.88
CA MET A 1 -3.05 11.70 -4.37
C MET A 1 -2.77 10.22 -4.54
N ASP A 2 -1.67 9.87 -5.21
CA ASP A 2 -1.24 8.47 -5.33
C ASP A 2 -0.61 8.04 -4.00
N ASN A 3 -0.89 6.82 -3.55
CA ASN A 3 -0.18 6.21 -2.42
C ASN A 3 1.03 5.45 -2.96
N LYS A 4 2.19 5.65 -2.36
CA LYS A 4 3.42 4.98 -2.75
C LYS A 4 4.15 4.42 -1.53
N ILE A 5 4.90 3.36 -1.75
CA ILE A 5 5.84 2.81 -0.77
C ILE A 5 7.18 2.53 -1.43
N THR A 6 8.25 2.69 -0.66
CA THR A 6 9.57 2.18 -1.00
C THR A 6 9.78 0.92 -0.21
N VAL A 7 10.12 -0.15 -0.94
CA VAL A 7 10.42 -1.45 -0.35
C VAL A 7 11.86 -1.85 -0.59
N VAL A 8 12.42 -2.56 0.39
CA VAL A 8 13.78 -3.11 0.36
C VAL A 8 13.73 -4.60 0.61
N MET A 9 14.64 -5.31 -0.04
CA MET A 9 14.90 -6.72 0.17
C MET A 9 16.42 -6.98 0.20
N ASP A 10 16.88 -7.58 1.29
CA ASP A 10 18.27 -7.99 1.50
C ASP A 10 18.35 -9.52 1.51
N PHE A 11 19.15 -10.10 0.62
CA PHE A 11 19.33 -11.56 0.55
C PHE A 11 20.72 -11.95 0.04
N SER A 12 21.19 -13.11 0.48
CA SER A 12 22.45 -13.69 0.02
C SER A 12 22.20 -14.71 -1.09
N TYR A 13 22.91 -14.60 -2.22
CA TYR A 13 22.85 -15.54 -3.32
C TYR A 13 24.27 -15.89 -3.79
N VAL A 14 24.62 -17.18 -3.79
CA VAL A 14 25.95 -17.67 -4.23
C VAL A 14 27.12 -17.01 -3.47
N GLY A 15 26.90 -16.62 -2.21
CA GLY A 15 27.91 -15.96 -1.38
C GLY A 15 28.07 -14.46 -1.65
N GLU A 16 27.21 -13.88 -2.49
CA GLU A 16 27.09 -12.43 -2.69
C GLU A 16 25.86 -11.90 -1.94
N GLU A 17 26.01 -10.76 -1.27
CA GLU A 17 24.90 -10.04 -0.64
C GLU A 17 24.26 -9.12 -1.67
N HIS A 18 22.94 -9.22 -1.83
CA HIS A 18 22.15 -8.40 -2.72
C HIS A 18 21.22 -7.49 -1.92
N HIS A 19 21.16 -6.23 -2.33
CA HIS A 19 20.25 -5.23 -1.82
C HIS A 19 19.39 -4.71 -2.96
N PHE A 20 18.11 -5.04 -2.95
CA PHE A 20 17.15 -4.56 -3.94
C PHE A 20 16.19 -3.55 -3.31
N GLU A 21 16.02 -2.44 -4.02
CA GLU A 21 15.08 -1.38 -3.67
C GLU A 21 14.09 -1.19 -4.81
N ALA A 22 12.83 -0.95 -4.49
CA ALA A 22 11.79 -0.65 -5.47
C ALA A 22 10.78 0.36 -4.93
N GLU A 23 10.40 1.31 -5.79
CA GLU A 23 9.23 2.17 -5.54
C GLU A 23 7.99 1.49 -6.12
N ILE A 24 6.96 1.34 -5.29
CA ILE A 24 5.72 0.66 -5.61
C ILE A 24 4.55 1.60 -5.38
N LYS A 25 3.74 1.80 -6.43
CA LYS A 25 2.46 2.49 -6.32
C LYS A 25 1.43 1.52 -5.76
N LEU A 26 0.79 1.89 -4.65
CA LEU A 26 -0.28 1.11 -4.08
C LEU A 26 -1.58 1.28 -4.88
N PRO A 27 -2.42 0.23 -4.98
CA PRO A 27 -3.73 0.35 -5.59
C PRO A 27 -4.60 1.37 -4.84
N PRO A 28 -5.54 2.03 -5.54
CA PRO A 28 -6.41 3.04 -4.94
C PRO A 28 -7.40 2.44 -3.92
N HIS A 29 -7.73 1.15 -4.06
CA HIS A 29 -8.59 0.42 -3.14
C HIS A 29 -7.76 -0.49 -2.25
N LEU A 30 -7.83 -0.27 -0.93
CA LEU A 30 -7.08 -1.04 0.06
C LEU A 30 -7.59 -2.49 0.22
N GLY A 31 -8.78 -2.81 -0.33
CA GLY A 31 -9.39 -4.13 -0.25
C GLY A 31 -8.63 -5.25 -0.98
N GLY A 32 -7.78 -4.92 -1.96
CA GLY A 32 -6.96 -5.88 -2.71
C GLY A 32 -5.49 -5.95 -2.26
N LEU A 33 -5.13 -5.34 -1.12
CA LEU A 33 -3.72 -5.22 -0.72
C LEU A 33 -3.03 -6.57 -0.45
N SER A 34 -3.77 -7.58 0.03
CA SER A 34 -3.21 -8.91 0.27
C SER A 34 -2.82 -9.60 -1.04
N GLU A 35 -3.68 -9.54 -2.06
CA GLU A 35 -3.39 -10.08 -3.40
C GLU A 35 -2.28 -9.28 -4.09
N PHE A 36 -2.27 -7.95 -3.89
CA PHE A 36 -1.20 -7.09 -4.37
C PHE A 36 0.16 -7.43 -3.75
N ALA A 37 0.19 -7.83 -2.47
CA ALA A 37 1.42 -8.22 -1.76
C ALA A 37 2.17 -9.34 -2.49
N HIS A 38 1.44 -10.33 -2.99
CA HIS A 38 2.00 -11.47 -3.73
C HIS A 38 2.65 -11.06 -5.06
N SER A 39 2.31 -9.87 -5.59
CA SER A 39 2.93 -9.35 -6.80
C SER A 39 4.23 -8.58 -6.55
N ILE A 40 4.53 -8.20 -5.30
CA ILE A 40 5.65 -7.33 -4.96
C ILE A 40 7.02 -7.95 -5.30
N PRO A 41 7.33 -9.21 -4.95
CA PRO A 41 8.59 -9.85 -5.36
C PRO A 41 8.80 -9.81 -6.87
N ARG A 42 7.73 -10.03 -7.65
CA ARG A 42 7.78 -9.95 -9.12
C ARG A 42 8.09 -8.53 -9.62
N VAL A 43 7.54 -7.50 -8.97
CA VAL A 43 7.83 -6.10 -9.29
C VAL A 43 9.29 -5.77 -8.99
N ILE A 44 9.79 -6.16 -7.81
CA ILE A 44 11.18 -5.97 -7.39
C ILE A 44 12.13 -6.65 -8.38
N GLY A 45 11.89 -7.93 -8.69
CA GLY A 45 12.70 -8.70 -9.63
C GLY A 45 12.74 -8.07 -11.02
N ARG A 46 11.59 -7.59 -11.53
CA ARG A 46 11.53 -6.92 -12.84
C ARG A 46 12.34 -5.61 -12.85
N GLN A 47 12.25 -4.80 -11.80
CA GLN A 47 13.00 -3.54 -11.71
C GLN A 47 14.51 -3.79 -11.60
N ASN A 48 14.91 -4.88 -10.93
CA ASN A 48 16.30 -5.29 -10.75
C ASN A 48 16.82 -6.25 -11.83
N LYS A 49 16.06 -6.46 -12.91
CA LYS A 49 16.41 -7.33 -14.06
C LYS A 49 16.73 -8.78 -13.69
N VAL A 50 16.05 -9.30 -12.67
CA VAL A 50 16.10 -10.70 -12.26
C VAL A 50 15.16 -11.52 -13.14
N ASP A 51 15.68 -12.60 -13.72
CA ASP A 51 14.86 -13.56 -14.46
C ASP A 51 13.96 -14.33 -13.50
N SER A 52 12.64 -14.33 -13.74
CA SER A 52 11.64 -15.02 -12.93
C SER A 52 11.78 -16.55 -12.89
N TYR A 53 12.56 -17.14 -13.81
CA TYR A 53 12.86 -18.57 -13.83
C TYR A 53 14.24 -18.91 -13.24
N SER A 54 14.95 -17.92 -12.70
CA SER A 54 16.26 -18.13 -12.10
C SER A 54 16.14 -18.61 -10.66
N TYR A 55 17.14 -19.38 -10.20
CA TYR A 55 17.25 -19.75 -8.79
C TYR A 55 17.37 -18.51 -7.88
N MET A 56 17.97 -17.42 -8.38
CA MET A 56 18.03 -16.15 -7.66
C MET A 56 16.64 -15.58 -7.39
N TYR A 57 15.71 -15.73 -8.34
CA TYR A 57 14.32 -15.34 -8.13
C TYR A 57 13.63 -16.20 -7.08
N GLU A 58 13.87 -17.51 -7.04
CA GLU A 58 13.29 -18.38 -5.99
C GLU A 58 13.78 -17.99 -4.59
N VAL A 59 15.07 -17.66 -4.44
CA VAL A 59 15.63 -17.15 -3.18
C VAL A 59 15.01 -15.81 -2.80
N MET A 60 14.91 -14.90 -3.77
CA MET A 60 14.29 -13.58 -3.62
C MET A 60 12.81 -13.69 -3.19
N ASP A 61 12.03 -14.57 -3.81
CA ASP A 61 10.59 -14.77 -3.52
C ASP A 61 10.34 -15.31 -2.10
N CYS A 62 11.31 -16.05 -1.55
CA CYS A 62 11.29 -16.52 -0.17
C CYS A 62 11.80 -15.49 0.85
N THR A 63 12.34 -14.35 0.40
CA THR A 63 12.98 -13.37 1.27
C THR A 63 11.97 -12.35 1.80
N PRO A 64 12.01 -12.01 3.11
CA PRO A 64 11.17 -10.96 3.67
C PRO A 64 11.38 -9.61 2.99
N VAL A 65 10.28 -8.94 2.65
CA VAL A 65 10.28 -7.57 2.13
C VAL A 65 10.01 -6.59 3.28
N GLN A 66 10.77 -5.50 3.32
CA GLN A 66 10.56 -4.41 4.27
C GLN A 66 10.07 -3.15 3.56
N VAL A 67 9.16 -2.41 4.19
CA VAL A 67 8.76 -1.06 3.79
C VAL A 67 9.66 -0.08 4.54
N VAL A 68 10.39 0.76 3.81
CA VAL A 68 11.36 1.72 4.39
C VAL A 68 10.91 3.16 4.25
N ALA A 69 10.00 3.44 3.30
CA ALA A 69 9.37 4.74 3.15
C ALA A 69 7.94 4.58 2.63
N ALA A 70 7.09 5.55 2.94
CA ALA A 70 5.70 5.59 2.48
C ALA A 70 5.28 7.04 2.21
N GLU A 71 4.50 7.24 1.14
CA GLU A 71 3.99 8.54 0.72
C GLU A 71 2.46 8.52 0.60
N GLY A 72 1.85 9.69 0.78
CA GLY A 72 0.41 9.87 0.72
C GLY A 72 -0.26 9.49 2.05
N TYR A 73 -1.49 8.97 1.97
CA TYR A 73 -2.27 8.61 3.15
C TYR A 73 -1.62 7.49 3.96
N VAL A 74 -0.94 6.59 3.28
CA VAL A 74 -0.34 5.40 3.90
C VAL A 74 0.94 5.69 4.68
N ALA A 75 1.51 6.89 4.52
CA ALA A 75 2.69 7.34 5.25
C ALA A 75 2.51 7.28 6.78
N LYS A 76 1.26 7.44 7.25
CA LYS A 76 0.94 7.39 8.68
C LYS A 76 0.97 5.98 9.29
N PHE A 77 1.00 4.93 8.46
CA PHE A 77 1.07 3.54 8.91
C PHE A 77 2.49 3.04 9.04
N LEU A 78 3.45 3.77 8.47
CA LEU A 78 4.86 3.53 8.73
C LEU A 78 5.21 4.26 10.03
N GLU A 79 5.30 3.50 11.14
CA GLU A 79 5.88 4.01 12.38
C GLU A 79 7.36 4.38 12.15
N ALA A 80 8.01 5.06 13.09
CA ALA A 80 9.38 5.58 12.90
C ALA A 80 10.44 4.47 12.73
N GLY A 81 10.51 3.87 11.53
CA GLY A 81 11.41 2.78 11.20
C GLY A 81 10.90 1.93 10.02
N ALA A 82 11.80 1.09 9.49
CA ALA A 82 11.42 0.07 8.52
C ALA A 82 10.50 -0.96 9.19
N MET A 83 9.51 -1.47 8.45
CA MET A 83 8.62 -2.50 8.95
C MET A 83 8.38 -3.61 7.93
N PRO A 84 8.03 -4.83 8.35
CA PRO A 84 7.68 -5.90 7.42
C PRO A 84 6.50 -5.51 6.53
N LEU A 85 6.59 -5.84 5.24
CA LEU A 85 5.55 -5.54 4.26
C LEU A 85 4.17 -6.07 4.69
N HIS A 86 4.13 -7.30 5.21
CA HIS A 86 2.89 -7.90 5.68
C HIS A 86 2.22 -7.05 6.78
N ASP A 87 3.01 -6.56 7.74
CA ASP A 87 2.50 -5.78 8.86
C ASP A 87 2.05 -4.38 8.41
N PHE A 88 2.78 -3.77 7.47
CA PHE A 88 2.37 -2.51 6.85
C PHE A 88 1.03 -2.66 6.12
N LEU A 89 0.86 -3.74 5.35
CA LEU A 89 -0.37 -4.00 4.61
C LEU A 89 -1.53 -4.36 5.53
N ALA A 90 -1.27 -5.06 6.64
CA ALA A 90 -2.27 -5.30 7.69
C ALA A 90 -2.72 -3.98 8.33
N ALA A 91 -1.78 -3.11 8.70
CA ALA A 91 -2.11 -1.78 9.23
C ALA A 91 -2.90 -0.93 8.23
N CYS A 92 -2.60 -1.06 6.93
CA CYS A 92 -3.36 -0.39 5.88
C CYS A 92 -4.76 -1.00 5.67
N SER A 93 -4.93 -2.31 5.81
CA SER A 93 -6.21 -3.00 5.59
C SER A 93 -7.17 -2.89 6.77
N GLU A 94 -6.65 -2.77 8.00
CA GLU A 94 -7.43 -2.49 9.21
C GLU A 94 -8.07 -1.09 9.20
N VAL A 95 -7.64 -0.23 8.28
CA VAL A 95 -8.20 1.10 8.12
C VAL A 95 -9.50 0.99 7.35
N THR A 96 -10.59 0.89 8.11
CA THR A 96 -11.95 0.96 7.61
C THR A 96 -12.14 2.19 6.72
N THR A 97 -13.03 2.05 5.73
CA THR A 97 -13.52 3.12 4.85
C THR A 97 -13.87 4.39 5.63
N GLU A 98 -14.37 4.26 6.86
CA GLU A 98 -14.62 5.37 7.79
C GLU A 98 -13.39 6.22 8.11
N ARG A 99 -12.22 5.63 8.39
CA ARG A 99 -11.00 6.40 8.69
C ARG A 99 -10.44 7.12 7.46
N LEU A 100 -10.61 6.53 6.28
CA LEU A 100 -10.30 7.20 5.00
C LEU A 100 -11.21 8.40 4.79
N MET A 101 -12.52 8.24 5.03
CA MET A 101 -13.49 9.33 4.89
C MET A 101 -13.26 10.44 5.92
N GLN A 102 -12.92 10.08 7.16
CA GLN A 102 -12.56 11.03 8.19
C GLN A 102 -11.31 11.84 7.82
N HIS A 103 -10.29 11.21 7.24
CA HIS A 103 -9.09 11.93 6.79
C HIS A 103 -9.36 12.85 5.59
N ILE A 104 -10.19 12.42 4.64
CA ILE A 104 -10.63 13.28 3.53
C ILE A 104 -11.40 14.48 4.07
N ALA A 105 -12.30 14.25 5.04
CA ALA A 105 -13.02 15.30 5.73
C ALA A 105 -12.05 16.27 6.42
N GLU A 106 -11.07 15.79 7.18
CA GLU A 106 -10.09 16.64 7.87
C GLU A 106 -9.15 17.41 6.92
N THR A 107 -8.80 16.81 5.78
CA THR A 107 -7.86 17.39 4.80
C THR A 107 -8.53 18.46 3.93
N TYR A 108 -9.80 18.26 3.55
CA TYR A 108 -10.50 19.14 2.61
C TYR A 108 -11.57 20.01 3.24
N LEU A 109 -12.05 19.70 4.45
CA LEU A 109 -12.95 20.58 5.20
C LEU A 109 -12.11 21.48 6.11
N ALA A 110 -11.93 22.71 5.64
CA ALA A 110 -11.45 23.78 6.50
C ALA A 110 -12.34 23.90 7.76
N LYS A 111 -11.72 24.23 8.90
CA LYS A 111 -12.38 24.53 10.18
C LYS A 111 -13.55 25.49 9.95
N GLY A 112 -14.78 24.98 10.03
CA GLY A 112 -16.00 25.79 9.89
C GLY A 112 -17.19 25.13 9.20
N CYS A 113 -17.02 23.98 8.54
CA CYS A 113 -18.16 23.19 8.07
C CYS A 113 -18.73 22.32 9.19
N ASP A 114 -20.06 22.26 9.26
CA ASP A 114 -20.80 21.40 10.20
C ASP A 114 -20.48 19.93 9.90
N GLN A 115 -19.67 19.34 10.77
CA GLN A 115 -18.93 18.09 10.54
C GLN A 115 -19.89 16.91 10.27
N ASP A 116 -21.08 16.93 10.88
CA ASP A 116 -22.11 15.90 10.73
C ASP A 116 -22.79 15.94 9.36
N GLN A 117 -23.09 17.13 8.83
CA GLN A 117 -23.78 17.24 7.53
C GLN A 117 -22.88 16.83 6.37
N VAL A 118 -21.60 17.16 6.45
CA VAL A 118 -20.65 16.78 5.40
C VAL A 118 -20.30 15.30 5.49
N HIS A 119 -20.20 14.75 6.69
CA HIS A 119 -20.05 13.31 6.88
C HIS A 119 -21.22 12.55 6.25
N GLN A 120 -22.45 12.99 6.47
CA GLN A 120 -23.64 12.40 5.83
C GLN A 120 -23.64 12.57 4.31
N ALA A 121 -23.25 13.74 3.79
CA ALA A 121 -23.19 13.98 2.36
C ALA A 121 -22.12 13.11 1.65
N LEU A 122 -20.96 12.92 2.27
CA LEU A 122 -19.90 12.03 1.78
C LEU A 122 -20.34 10.56 1.86
N MET A 123 -20.98 10.14 2.95
CA MET A 123 -21.56 8.79 3.09
C MET A 123 -22.60 8.50 2.02
N ALA A 124 -23.50 9.46 1.76
CA ALA A 124 -24.51 9.33 0.71
C ALA A 124 -23.88 9.27 -0.69
N ALA A 125 -22.92 10.15 -1.00
CA ALA A 125 -22.22 10.14 -2.28
C ALA A 125 -21.42 8.84 -2.49
N PHE A 126 -20.80 8.31 -1.44
CA PHE A 126 -20.08 7.04 -1.48
C PHE A 126 -21.02 5.85 -1.67
N GLN A 127 -22.14 5.79 -0.94
CA GLN A 127 -23.15 4.73 -1.13
C GLN A 127 -23.72 4.73 -2.55
N ILE A 128 -23.99 5.91 -3.10
CA ILE A 128 -24.44 6.05 -4.50
C ILE A 128 -23.36 5.53 -5.45
N GLY A 129 -22.09 5.93 -5.26
CA GLY A 129 -20.97 5.47 -6.08
C GLY A 129 -20.69 3.97 -5.99
N PHE A 130 -20.88 3.36 -4.80
CA PHE A 130 -20.72 1.93 -4.58
C PHE A 130 -21.84 1.13 -5.25
N SER A 131 -23.10 1.56 -5.12
CA SER A 131 -24.24 0.93 -5.81
C SER A 131 -24.18 1.06 -7.33
N ALA A 132 -23.59 2.13 -7.86
CA ALA A 132 -23.42 2.33 -9.30
C ALA A 132 -22.26 1.50 -9.90
N GLY A 133 -21.36 0.97 -9.06
CA GLY A 133 -20.25 0.12 -9.48
C GLY A 133 -20.57 -1.38 -9.55
N GLU A 134 -21.71 -1.82 -9.03
CA GLU A 134 -22.18 -3.22 -9.13
C GLU A 134 -22.98 -3.51 -10.41
N GLU A 135 -23.25 -2.51 -11.26
CA GLU A 135 -23.93 -2.68 -12.56
C GLU A 135 -23.01 -2.44 -13.79
N SER A 136 -21.71 -2.72 -13.71
CA SER A 136 -20.80 -2.66 -14.89
C SER A 136 -19.87 -3.85 -15.01
#